data_AF-A0A257UQ66-F1
#
_entry.id   AF-A0A257UQ66-F1
#
_cell.length_a   1.000
_cell.length_b   1.000
_cell.length_c   1.000
_cell.angle_alpha   90.00
_cell.angle_beta   90.00
_cell.angle_gamma   90.00
#
_symmetry.space_group_name_H-M   'P 1'
#
loop_
_entity.id
_entity.type
_entity.pdbx_description
1 polymer ?
#
loop_
_entity_poly.entity_id
_entity_poly.type
_entity_poly.pdbx_seq_one_letter_code
_entity_poly.pdbx_strand_id
1 'polypeptide(L)' 'MDAVDGRPVLVWVEAIGGIVVAWAGPYRFAGDWWDDRRFARDDFDVATTDGSLLRLHFDRLARRWFADGVYD' A
#
# COMPACT_ATOMS: atom_id res chain seq x y z
N MET A 1 9.16 0.96 -3.13
CA MET A 1 8.10 -0.07 -3.20
C MET A 1 7.91 -0.41 -4.64
N ASP A 2 7.95 -1.69 -4.98
CA ASP A 2 7.77 -2.18 -6.34
C ASP A 2 6.48 -2.98 -6.41
N ALA A 3 5.80 -2.91 -7.55
CA ALA A 3 4.55 -3.60 -7.79
C ALA A 3 4.50 -4.23 -9.18
N VAL A 4 3.86 -5.39 -9.29
CA VAL A 4 3.57 -6.10 -10.54
C VAL A 4 2.07 -6.29 -10.63
N ASP A 5 1.47 -5.90 -11.76
CA ASP A 5 0.01 -5.96 -11.98
C ASP A 5 -0.82 -5.31 -10.86
N GLY A 6 -0.30 -4.21 -10.29
CA GLY A 6 -0.94 -3.49 -9.19
C GLY A 6 -0.83 -4.17 -7.82
N ARG A 7 0.01 -5.20 -7.69
CA ARG A 7 0.26 -5.93 -6.43
C ARG A 7 1.65 -5.59 -5.90
N PRO A 8 1.82 -5.27 -4.61
CA PRO A 8 3.14 -4.99 -4.05
C PRO A 8 3.98 -6.28 -4.02
N VAL A 9 5.24 -6.20 -4.48
CA VAL A 9 6.18 -7.33 -4.52
C VAL A 9 7.44 -7.09 -3.69
N LEU A 10 7.81 -5.81 -3.48
CA LEU A 10 8.94 -5.40 -2.64
C LEU A 10 8.57 -4.13 -1.89
N VAL A 11 8.76 -4.14 -0.58
CA VAL A 11 8.42 -3.01 0.29
C VAL A 11 9.57 -2.73 1.23
N TRP A 12 9.94 -1.46 1.36
CA TRP A 12 10.85 -0.98 2.39
C TRP A 12 10.28 0.32 2.93
N VAL A 13 10.12 0.40 4.24
CA VAL A 13 9.70 1.59 4.98
C VAL A 13 10.80 1.82 6.02
N GLU A 14 11.61 2.86 5.81
CA GLU A 14 12.83 3.08 6.59
C GLU A 14 13.73 1.82 6.61
N ALA A 15 13.87 1.15 7.76
CA ALA A 15 14.72 -0.02 7.96
C ALA A 15 13.96 -1.35 8.02
N ILE A 16 12.64 -1.35 7.83
CA ILE A 16 11.77 -2.53 7.89
C ILE A 16 11.17 -2.85 6.52
N GLY A 17 10.94 -4.14 6.25
CA GLY A 17 10.32 -4.66 5.05
C GLY A 17 11.13 -5.77 4.37
N GLY A 18 10.88 -5.95 3.09
CA GLY A 18 11.51 -6.97 2.28
C GLY A 18 10.63 -7.39 1.11
N ILE A 19 10.89 -8.60 0.61
CA ILE A 19 10.04 -9.22 -0.42
C ILE A 19 8.68 -9.49 0.22
N VAL A 20 7.61 -9.17 -0.51
CA VAL A 20 6.25 -9.45 -0.07
C VAL A 20 6.02 -10.96 -0.17
N VAL A 21 5.67 -11.59 0.95
CA VAL A 21 5.37 -13.03 1.03
C VAL A 21 3.88 -13.32 1.06
N ALA A 22 3.06 -12.35 1.48
CA ALA A 22 1.61 -12.41 1.42
C ALA A 22 1.02 -10.98 1.40
N TRP A 23 -0.17 -10.84 0.83
CA TRP A 23 -0.93 -9.58 0.90
C TRP A 23 -2.44 -9.85 0.90
N ALA A 24 -3.19 -8.88 1.42
CA ALA A 24 -4.64 -8.78 1.28
C ALA A 24 -5.00 -7.45 0.59
N GLY A 25 -6.02 -7.47 -0.27
CA GLY A 25 -6.40 -6.33 -1.13
C GLY A 25 -6.18 -6.59 -2.64
N PRO A 26 -6.35 -5.56 -3.50
CA PRO A 26 -6.65 -4.18 -3.13
C PRO A 26 -8.05 -4.01 -2.56
N TYR A 27 -8.16 -3.30 -1.44
CA TYR A 27 -9.43 -2.72 -1.00
C TYR A 27 -9.55 -1.33 -1.63
N ARG A 28 -10.50 -1.19 -2.55
CA ARG A 28 -10.61 0.02 -3.38
C ARG A 28 -11.58 1.03 -2.77
N PHE A 29 -11.09 2.25 -2.56
CA PHE A 29 -11.87 3.37 -2.05
C PHE A 29 -11.72 4.58 -2.95
N ALA A 30 -12.80 5.33 -3.14
CA ALA A 30 -12.78 6.64 -3.76
C ALA A 30 -13.88 7.49 -3.15
N GLY A 31 -13.63 8.79 -3.04
CA GLY A 31 -14.55 9.71 -2.38
C GLY A 31 -14.19 11.15 -2.66
N ASP A 32 -15.02 12.03 -2.10
CA ASP A 32 -14.86 13.49 -2.17
C ASP A 32 -14.71 14.03 -3.60
N TRP A 33 -15.28 13.35 -4.58
CA TRP A 33 -15.14 13.68 -6.02
C TRP A 33 -15.73 15.06 -6.39
N TRP A 34 -16.52 15.64 -5.50
CA TRP A 34 -17.15 16.95 -5.64
C TRP A 34 -16.27 18.10 -5.13
N ASP A 35 -15.12 17.83 -4.49
CA ASP A 35 -14.22 18.84 -3.94
C ASP A 35 -12.76 18.55 -4.32
N ASP A 36 -11.88 19.52 -4.09
CA ASP A 36 -10.43 19.43 -4.30
C ASP A 36 -9.75 18.41 -3.37
N ARG A 37 -10.47 17.90 -2.36
CA ARG A 37 -10.04 16.83 -1.45
C ARG A 37 -10.33 15.42 -1.96
N ARG A 38 -10.77 15.29 -3.21
CA ARG A 38 -11.01 13.98 -3.86
C ARG A 38 -9.86 13.01 -3.63
N PHE A 39 -10.21 11.75 -3.41
CA PHE A 39 -9.24 10.68 -3.29
C PHE A 39 -9.68 9.46 -4.08
N ALA A 40 -8.71 8.67 -4.53
CA ALA A 40 -8.92 7.33 -5.03
C ALA A 40 -7.70 6.49 -4.64
N ARG A 41 -7.89 5.46 -3.82
CA ARG A 41 -6.81 4.64 -3.28
C ARG A 41 -7.13 3.16 -3.31
N ASP A 42 -6.09 2.36 -3.47
CA ASP A 42 -6.09 0.91 -3.33
C ASP A 42 -5.28 0.55 -2.09
N ASP A 43 -5.93 -0.02 -1.07
CA ASP A 43 -5.31 -0.33 0.22
C ASP A 43 -4.91 -1.80 0.30
N PHE A 44 -3.81 -2.04 1.03
CA PHE A 44 -3.22 -3.37 1.19
C PHE A 44 -2.72 -3.58 2.62
N ASP A 45 -2.90 -4.80 3.12
CA ASP A 45 -2.15 -5.31 4.27
C ASP A 45 -1.12 -6.31 3.73
N VAL A 46 0.14 -6.17 4.11
CA VAL A 46 1.29 -6.84 3.48
C VAL A 46 2.16 -7.50 4.55
N ALA A 47 2.53 -8.76 4.33
CA ALA A 47 3.57 -9.46 5.10
C ALA A 47 4.86 -9.54 4.28
N THR A 48 6.01 -9.30 4.90
CA THR A 48 7.33 -9.34 4.25
C THR A 48 8.26 -10.41 4.82
N THR A 49 9.35 -10.69 4.11
CA THR A 49 10.36 -11.69 4.50
C THR A 49 11.07 -11.42 5.82
N ASP A 50 11.13 -10.17 6.29
CA ASP A 50 11.71 -9.82 7.60
C ASP A 50 10.73 -10.05 8.77
N GLY A 51 9.51 -10.49 8.48
CA GLY A 51 8.46 -10.72 9.45
C GLY A 51 7.58 -9.50 9.73
N SER A 52 7.84 -8.33 9.13
CA SER A 52 6.98 -7.16 9.33
C SER A 52 5.64 -7.29 8.63
N LEU A 53 4.61 -6.72 9.26
CA LEU A 53 3.26 -6.61 8.73
C LEU A 53 2.95 -5.11 8.55
N LEU A 54 2.65 -4.70 7.32
CA LEU A 54 2.56 -3.29 6.92
C LEU A 54 1.19 -2.98 6.32
N ARG A 55 0.64 -1.81 6.64
CA ARG A 55 -0.48 -1.24 5.89
C ARG A 55 0.04 -0.25 4.86
N LEU A 56 -0.35 -0.45 3.61
CA LEU A 56 0.03 0.36 2.48
C LEU A 56 -1.20 0.87 1.74
N HIS A 57 -1.05 1.96 1.00
CA HIS A 57 -2.00 2.30 -0.05
C HIS A 57 -1.32 2.84 -1.30
N PHE A 58 -1.94 2.57 -2.44
CA PHE A 58 -1.62 3.19 -3.71
C PHE A 58 -2.63 4.29 -4.01
N ASP A 59 -2.19 5.55 -3.96
CA ASP A 59 -2.96 6.69 -4.45
C ASP A 59 -3.04 6.60 -5.98
N ARG A 60 -4.24 6.39 -6.51
CA ARG A 60 -4.52 6.24 -7.94
C ARG A 60 -4.52 7.58 -8.68
N LEU A 61 -4.74 8.70 -7.98
CA LEU A 61 -4.70 10.04 -8.56
C LEU A 61 -3.25 10.51 -8.69
N ALA A 62 -2.46 10.39 -7.63
CA ALA A 62 -1.04 10.75 -7.62
C ALA A 62 -0.13 9.66 -8.22
N ARG A 63 -0.68 8.45 -8.45
CA ARG A 63 0.05 7.24 -8.90
C ARG A 63 1.25 6.92 -8.01
N ARG A 64 1.06 6.98 -6.70
CA ARG A 64 2.13 6.85 -5.70
C ARG A 64 1.74 5.89 -4.59
N TRP A 65 2.72 5.12 -4.14
CA TRP A 65 2.60 4.27 -2.96
C TRP A 65 2.94 5.03 -1.68
N PHE A 66 2.23 4.68 -0.61
CA PHE A 66 2.41 5.20 0.74
C PHE A 66 2.31 4.06 1.76
N ALA A 67 3.03 4.18 2.87
CA ALA A 67 2.85 3.34 4.05
C ALA A 67 2.00 4.12 5.06
N ASP A 68 0.91 3.52 5.52
CA ASP A 68 0.05 4.09 6.56
C ASP A 68 0.47 3.65 7.96
N GLY A 69 1.13 2.49 8.09
CA GLY A 69 1.58 1.99 9.39
C GLY A 69 2.20 0.60 9.37
N VAL A 70 2.72 0.24 10.53
CA VAL A 70 3.29 -1.07 10.88
C VAL A 70 2.38 -1.68 11.94
N TYR A 71 2.04 -2.95 11.82
CA TYR A 71 1.38 -3.68 12.90
C TYR A 71 2.45 -4.27 13.84
N ASP A 72 2.18 -4.20 15.15
CA ASP A 72 2.91 -4.89 16.22
C ASP A 72 2.24 -6.24 16.54
#